data_AF-A0A549YHI7-F1
#
_entry.id   AF-A0A549YHI7-F1
#
_cell.length_a   1.000
_cell.length_b   1.000
_cell.length_c   1.000
_cell.angle_alpha   90.00
_cell.angle_beta   90.00
_cell.angle_gamma   90.00
#
_symmetry.space_group_name_H-M   'P 1'
#
loop_
_entity.id
_entity.type
_entity.pdbx_description
1 polymer ?
#
loop_
_entity_poly.entity_id
_entity_poly.type
_entity_poly.pdbx_seq_one_letter_code
_entity_poly.pdbx_strand_id
1 'polypeptide(L)'
;MEWKNIYRGMLMGASDVIPGVSGGTIAVLLGIYDRLIAAINGFLSKNWKEQLGFLIPLGTGIVIAIFSLSHLIEWLFDHYPKPLQFFFLGLILGILPYLFRQADAKHTFRARHVLILVIGAVIVGSLAFISANEGTAIQDKTLSTYIWLLFSGFLASSAMVLPGISGSLILLILGVFKTVMAGISNLQLDVIVTVGIGIVLGVMVMSKIIHFFLAHYRIATFAFVTGLVIGSLAVVFPGWPATNSLVLVSVVTFALGLTAAYILGKIEYED
;
A
#
# COMPACT_ATOMS: atom_id res chain seq x y z
N MET A 1 -16.70 -5.95 23.04
CA MET A 1 -15.91 -6.12 21.80
C MET A 1 -16.83 -5.97 20.60
N GLU A 2 -16.38 -5.27 19.56
CA GLU A 2 -17.16 -4.93 18.37
C GLU A 2 -16.95 -5.98 17.25
N TRP A 3 -17.35 -7.23 17.48
CA TRP A 3 -17.06 -8.37 16.58
C TRP A 3 -17.53 -8.20 15.13
N LYS A 4 -18.54 -7.35 14.90
CA LYS A 4 -18.98 -6.93 13.57
C LYS A 4 -17.84 -6.33 12.74
N ASN A 5 -16.79 -5.78 13.35
CA ASN A 5 -15.68 -5.20 12.58
C ASN A 5 -14.78 -6.27 11.93
N ILE A 6 -14.99 -7.58 12.17
CA ILE A 6 -14.27 -8.64 11.43
C ILE A 6 -14.52 -8.52 9.92
N TYR A 7 -15.76 -8.37 9.45
CA TYR A 7 -16.00 -8.27 8.01
C TYR A 7 -15.38 -7.02 7.41
N ARG A 8 -15.40 -5.91 8.16
CA ARG A 8 -14.76 -4.65 7.76
C ARG A 8 -13.25 -4.84 7.65
N GLY A 9 -12.67 -5.56 8.60
CA GLY A 9 -11.27 -5.95 8.60
C GLY A 9 -10.92 -6.85 7.42
N MET A 10 -11.78 -7.82 7.07
CA MET A 10 -11.55 -8.68 5.91
C MET A 10 -11.55 -7.88 4.60
N LEU A 11 -12.49 -6.95 4.43
CA LEU A 11 -12.52 -6.07 3.26
C LEU A 11 -11.26 -5.20 3.18
N MET A 12 -10.82 -4.62 4.30
CA MET A 12 -9.57 -3.86 4.38
C MET A 12 -8.33 -4.72 4.08
N GLY A 13 -8.24 -5.92 4.67
CA GLY A 13 -7.11 -6.82 4.44
C GLY A 13 -7.06 -7.32 3.00
N ALA A 14 -8.22 -7.59 2.39
CA ALA A 14 -8.28 -7.99 0.98
C ALA A 14 -7.79 -6.86 0.07
N SER A 15 -8.12 -5.60 0.36
CA SER A 15 -7.53 -4.46 -0.35
C SER A 15 -6.03 -4.31 -0.11
N ASP A 16 -5.56 -4.50 1.13
CA ASP A 16 -4.14 -4.30 1.46
C ASP A 16 -3.23 -5.36 0.82
N VAL A 17 -3.75 -6.54 0.50
CA VAL A 17 -3.04 -7.57 -0.28
C VAL A 17 -2.86 -7.17 -1.75
N ILE A 18 -3.68 -6.25 -2.25
CA ILE A 18 -3.67 -5.77 -3.64
C ILE A 18 -2.90 -4.44 -3.73
N PRO A 19 -1.66 -4.43 -4.25
CA PRO A 19 -0.92 -3.20 -4.49
C PRO A 19 -1.74 -2.13 -5.23
N GLY A 20 -1.78 -0.94 -4.66
CA GLY A 20 -2.50 0.21 -5.21
C GLY A 20 -3.93 0.37 -4.70
N VAL A 21 -4.48 -0.58 -3.95
CA VAL A 21 -5.74 -0.42 -3.21
C VAL A 21 -5.43 -0.24 -1.72
N SER A 22 -5.90 0.86 -1.11
CA SER A 22 -5.61 1.17 0.30
C SER A 22 -6.71 0.64 1.21
N GLY A 23 -6.35 -0.14 2.24
CA GLY A 23 -7.25 -0.48 3.35
C GLY A 23 -7.77 0.77 4.08
N GLY A 24 -6.99 1.86 4.11
CA GLY A 24 -7.43 3.15 4.63
C GLY A 24 -8.63 3.73 3.86
N THR A 25 -8.66 3.58 2.54
CA THR A 25 -9.80 3.97 1.70
C THR A 25 -11.02 3.09 2.00
N ILE A 26 -10.86 1.77 2.13
CA ILE A 26 -11.95 0.88 2.53
C ILE A 26 -12.49 1.25 3.93
N ALA A 27 -11.64 1.68 4.85
CA ALA A 27 -12.08 2.17 6.16
C ALA A 27 -12.94 3.44 6.06
N VAL A 28 -12.63 4.35 5.13
CA VAL A 28 -13.45 5.55 4.84
C VAL A 28 -14.82 5.13 4.30
N LEU A 29 -14.84 4.25 3.28
CA LEU A 29 -16.08 3.75 2.67
C LEU A 29 -17.01 3.05 3.66
N LEU A 30 -16.44 2.36 4.64
CA LEU A 30 -17.19 1.67 5.69
C LEU A 30 -17.58 2.59 6.85
N GLY A 31 -17.23 3.87 6.79
CA GLY A 31 -17.51 4.89 7.82
C GLY A 31 -16.78 4.63 9.14
N ILE A 32 -15.64 3.94 9.11
CA ILE A 32 -14.87 3.56 10.31
C ILE A 32 -13.50 4.24 10.41
N TYR A 33 -13.11 5.04 9.41
CA TYR A 33 -11.80 5.65 9.35
C TYR A 33 -11.47 6.52 10.57
N ASP A 34 -12.35 7.45 10.95
CA ASP A 34 -12.10 8.30 12.13
C ASP A 34 -12.00 7.50 13.42
N ARG A 35 -12.84 6.45 13.56
CA ARG A 35 -12.79 5.52 14.69
C ARG A 35 -11.48 4.73 14.70
N LEU A 36 -10.98 4.31 13.54
CA LEU A 36 -9.70 3.62 13.39
C LEU A 36 -8.53 4.52 13.80
N ILE A 37 -8.46 5.74 13.28
CA ILE A 37 -7.41 6.71 13.65
C ILE A 37 -7.47 7.05 15.14
N ALA A 38 -8.67 7.30 15.68
CA ALA A 38 -8.86 7.55 17.10
C ALA A 38 -8.44 6.35 17.96
N ALA A 39 -8.76 5.12 17.55
CA ALA A 39 -8.37 3.91 18.27
C ALA A 39 -6.86 3.68 18.23
N ILE A 40 -6.20 3.91 17.10
CA ILE A 40 -4.73 3.85 16.94
C ILE A 40 -4.05 4.89 17.85
N ASN A 41 -4.50 6.15 17.79
CA ASN A 41 -3.92 7.22 18.62
C ASN A 41 -4.21 6.99 20.12
N GLY A 42 -5.40 6.48 20.44
CA GLY A 42 -5.83 6.14 21.79
C GLY A 42 -5.15 4.89 22.36
N PHE A 43 -4.48 4.08 21.54
CA PHE A 43 -3.72 2.92 21.99
C PHE A 43 -2.54 3.29 22.92
N LEU A 44 -1.98 4.49 22.75
CA LEU A 44 -0.93 5.02 23.62
C LEU A 44 -1.48 5.81 24.83
N SER A 45 -2.80 5.85 25.00
CA SER A 45 -3.47 6.59 26.08
C SER A 45 -3.79 5.69 27.29
N LYS A 46 -4.22 6.31 28.39
CA LYS A 46 -4.64 5.61 29.62
C LYS A 46 -5.81 4.64 29.40
N ASN A 47 -6.60 4.85 28.33
CA ASN A 47 -7.80 4.07 27.99
C ASN A 47 -7.56 3.05 26.85
N TRP A 48 -6.32 2.63 26.61
CA TRP A 48 -5.96 1.70 25.52
C TRP A 48 -6.81 0.42 25.47
N LYS A 49 -7.24 -0.09 26.64
CA LYS A 49 -8.10 -1.29 26.74
C LYS A 49 -9.47 -1.10 26.08
N GLU A 50 -10.01 0.11 26.07
CA GLU A 50 -11.29 0.41 25.42
C GLU A 50 -11.16 0.35 23.90
N GLN A 51 -9.99 0.77 23.37
CA GLN A 51 -9.71 0.77 21.93
C GLN A 51 -9.51 -0.65 21.38
N LEU A 52 -9.03 -1.59 22.21
CA LEU A 52 -8.92 -3.01 21.85
C LEU A 52 -10.25 -3.63 21.42
N GLY A 53 -11.37 -3.14 21.98
CA GLY A 53 -12.70 -3.61 21.61
C GLY A 53 -13.02 -3.41 20.13
N PHE A 54 -12.40 -2.42 19.49
CA PHE A 54 -12.50 -2.13 18.06
C PHE A 54 -11.32 -2.75 17.27
N LEU A 55 -10.09 -2.56 17.75
CA LEU A 55 -8.86 -2.95 17.04
C LEU A 55 -8.71 -4.47 16.91
N ILE A 56 -9.06 -5.26 17.93
CA ILE A 56 -8.91 -6.71 17.88
C ILE A 56 -9.80 -7.31 16.77
N PRO A 57 -11.14 -7.11 16.76
CA PRO A 57 -11.98 -7.64 15.70
C PRO A 57 -11.58 -7.19 14.29
N LEU A 58 -11.21 -5.91 14.13
CA LEU A 58 -10.77 -5.38 12.83
C LEU A 58 -9.46 -6.03 12.38
N GLY A 59 -8.46 -6.07 13.26
CA GLY A 59 -7.15 -6.69 13.00
C GLY A 59 -7.28 -8.18 12.70
N THR A 60 -8.15 -8.90 13.41
CA THR A 60 -8.46 -10.31 13.11
C THR A 60 -9.01 -10.46 11.69
N GLY A 61 -9.94 -9.60 11.26
CA GLY A 61 -10.43 -9.62 9.89
C GLY A 61 -9.34 -9.38 8.85
N ILE A 62 -8.47 -8.39 9.09
CA ILE A 62 -7.33 -8.08 8.20
C ILE A 62 -6.41 -9.29 8.08
N VAL A 63 -6.04 -9.90 9.22
CA VAL A 63 -5.18 -11.08 9.28
C VAL A 63 -5.81 -12.25 8.52
N ILE A 64 -7.10 -12.54 8.72
CA ILE A 64 -7.82 -13.60 8.00
C ILE A 64 -7.73 -13.37 6.49
N ALA A 65 -8.03 -12.16 6.02
CA ALA A 65 -7.99 -11.86 4.59
C ALA A 65 -6.57 -11.99 4.02
N ILE A 66 -5.54 -11.50 4.73
CA ILE A 66 -4.15 -11.59 4.31
C ILE A 66 -3.71 -13.05 4.14
N PHE A 67 -3.94 -13.92 5.13
CA PHE A 67 -3.56 -15.33 5.03
C PHE A 67 -4.39 -16.10 3.98
N SER A 68 -5.66 -15.71 3.79
CA SER A 68 -6.52 -16.36 2.79
C SER A 68 -6.14 -16.00 1.36
N LEU A 69 -5.74 -14.75 1.10
CA LEU A 69 -5.41 -14.26 -0.24
C LEU A 69 -3.91 -14.41 -0.58
N SER A 70 -3.03 -14.63 0.41
CA SER A 70 -1.58 -14.64 0.17
C SER A 70 -1.15 -15.67 -0.86
N HIS A 71 -1.67 -16.90 -0.74
CA HIS A 71 -1.39 -18.00 -1.66
C HIS A 71 -1.83 -17.69 -3.09
N LEU A 72 -2.98 -17.03 -3.26
CA LEU A 72 -3.49 -16.63 -4.58
C LEU A 72 -2.57 -15.61 -5.23
N ILE A 73 -2.14 -14.59 -4.49
CA ILE A 73 -1.26 -13.55 -5.02
C ILE A 73 0.14 -14.08 -5.31
N GLU A 74 0.71 -14.92 -4.44
CA GLU A 74 1.98 -15.59 -4.70
C GLU A 74 1.91 -16.44 -5.97
N TRP A 75 0.87 -17.27 -6.10
CA TRP A 75 0.65 -18.09 -7.29
C TRP A 75 0.54 -17.25 -8.56
N LEU A 76 -0.18 -16.11 -8.52
CA LEU A 76 -0.28 -15.18 -9.64
C LEU A 76 1.06 -14.52 -9.99
N PHE A 77 1.90 -14.20 -9.00
CA PHE A 77 3.24 -13.65 -9.24
C PHE A 77 4.19 -14.66 -9.88
N ASP A 78 4.03 -15.94 -9.59
CA ASP A 78 4.88 -17.01 -10.13
C ASP A 78 4.43 -17.46 -11.52
N HIS A 79 3.12 -17.53 -11.76
CA HIS A 79 2.57 -18.06 -13.02
C HIS A 79 2.18 -16.96 -14.02
N TYR A 80 1.76 -15.79 -13.55
CA TYR A 80 1.27 -14.68 -14.38
C TYR A 80 1.87 -13.32 -13.96
N PRO A 81 3.21 -13.18 -13.82
CA PRO A 81 3.84 -11.96 -13.31
C PRO A 81 3.49 -10.73 -14.16
N LYS A 82 3.62 -10.82 -15.50
CA LYS A 82 3.34 -9.67 -16.38
C LYS A 82 1.87 -9.25 -16.33
N PRO A 83 0.86 -10.12 -16.50
CA PRO A 83 -0.53 -9.72 -16.33
C PRO A 83 -0.83 -9.08 -14.97
N LEU A 84 -0.27 -9.63 -13.89
CA LEU A 84 -0.47 -9.10 -12.54
C LEU A 84 0.20 -7.74 -12.34
N GLN A 85 1.42 -7.55 -12.83
CA GLN A 85 2.11 -6.26 -12.81
C GLN A 85 1.39 -5.22 -13.67
N PHE A 86 0.86 -5.60 -14.83
CA PHE A 86 0.01 -4.72 -15.64
C PHE A 86 -1.30 -4.34 -14.93
N PHE A 87 -1.91 -5.26 -14.18
CA PHE A 87 -3.04 -4.94 -13.30
C PHE A 87 -2.66 -3.86 -12.28
N PHE A 88 -1.50 -4.00 -11.62
CA PHE A 88 -1.00 -3.00 -10.68
C PHE A 88 -0.64 -1.67 -11.34
N LEU A 89 -0.05 -1.67 -12.54
CA LEU A 89 0.16 -0.45 -13.31
C LEU A 89 -1.16 0.28 -13.59
N GLY A 90 -2.21 -0.47 -13.93
CA GLY A 90 -3.56 0.06 -14.12
C GLY A 90 -4.09 0.72 -12.84
N LEU A 91 -3.96 0.05 -11.70
CA LEU A 91 -4.37 0.57 -10.39
C LEU A 91 -3.60 1.84 -10.00
N ILE A 92 -2.26 1.80 -10.11
CA ILE A 92 -1.36 2.92 -9.78
C ILE A 92 -1.70 4.12 -10.68
N LEU A 93 -1.85 3.91 -11.98
CA LEU A 93 -2.21 4.98 -12.92
C LEU A 93 -3.62 5.53 -12.61
N GLY A 94 -4.56 4.65 -12.28
CA GLY A 94 -5.95 5.01 -11.98
C GLY A 94 -6.12 5.86 -10.72
N ILE A 95 -5.21 5.75 -9.74
CA ILE A 95 -5.27 6.58 -8.51
C ILE A 95 -4.57 7.93 -8.63
N LEU A 96 -3.72 8.15 -9.65
CA LEU A 96 -3.06 9.45 -9.86
C LEU A 96 -4.03 10.64 -9.97
N PRO A 97 -5.15 10.56 -10.73
CA PRO A 97 -6.12 11.65 -10.79
C PRO A 97 -6.70 12.00 -9.41
N TYR A 98 -6.90 11.01 -8.54
CA TYR A 98 -7.37 11.22 -7.17
C TYR A 98 -6.33 12.01 -6.36
N LEU A 99 -5.05 11.60 -6.40
CA LEU A 99 -3.99 12.29 -5.66
C LEU A 99 -3.82 13.75 -6.11
N PHE A 100 -3.90 14.01 -7.43
CA PHE A 100 -3.86 15.37 -7.95
C PHE A 100 -5.10 16.20 -7.55
N ARG A 101 -6.30 15.60 -7.48
CA ARG A 101 -7.51 16.28 -6.99
C ARG A 101 -7.44 16.56 -5.49
N GLN A 102 -6.98 15.60 -4.69
CA GLN A 102 -6.89 15.71 -3.23
C GLN A 102 -5.91 16.81 -2.79
N ALA A 103 -4.90 17.09 -3.64
CA ALA A 103 -3.98 18.19 -3.47
C ALA A 103 -4.50 19.54 -4.00
N ASP A 104 -5.66 19.55 -4.67
CA ASP A 104 -6.15 20.64 -5.52
C ASP A 104 -5.05 21.17 -6.46
N ALA A 105 -4.33 20.25 -7.10
CA ALA A 105 -3.07 20.56 -7.76
C ALA A 105 -3.19 21.63 -8.84
N LYS A 106 -4.34 21.72 -9.52
CA LYS A 106 -4.61 22.73 -10.55
C LYS A 106 -4.50 24.17 -10.03
N HIS A 107 -4.88 24.41 -8.78
CA HIS A 107 -4.90 25.75 -8.19
C HIS A 107 -3.76 25.96 -7.17
N THR A 108 -3.24 24.89 -6.56
CA THR A 108 -2.27 24.97 -5.47
C THR A 108 -0.82 24.71 -5.89
N PHE A 109 -0.58 23.96 -6.99
CA PHE A 109 0.79 23.56 -7.37
C PHE A 109 1.58 24.72 -7.97
N ARG A 110 2.42 25.32 -7.13
CA ARG A 110 3.56 26.17 -7.53
C ARG A 110 4.78 25.33 -7.91
N ALA A 111 5.77 25.97 -8.52
CA ALA A 111 7.04 25.35 -8.95
C ALA A 111 7.73 24.52 -7.84
N ARG A 112 7.67 24.98 -6.57
CA ARG A 112 8.22 24.22 -5.43
C ARG A 112 7.55 22.85 -5.22
N HIS A 113 6.24 22.74 -5.46
CA HIS A 113 5.52 21.47 -5.28
C HIS A 113 5.79 20.53 -6.46
N VAL A 114 5.95 21.07 -7.67
CA VAL A 114 6.41 20.29 -8.83
C VAL A 114 7.82 19.73 -8.57
N LEU A 115 8.73 20.55 -7.99
CA LEU A 115 10.05 20.07 -7.59
C LEU A 115 9.97 18.92 -6.57
N ILE A 116 9.14 19.06 -5.54
CA ILE A 116 8.92 18.00 -4.53
C ILE A 116 8.35 16.73 -5.16
N LEU A 117 7.41 16.85 -6.10
CA LEU A 117 6.86 15.72 -6.85
C LEU A 117 7.95 15.04 -7.67
N VAL A 118 8.76 15.80 -8.41
CA VAL A 118 9.87 15.24 -9.20
C VAL A 118 10.88 14.55 -8.28
N ILE A 119 11.21 15.13 -7.13
CA ILE A 119 12.08 14.48 -6.13
C ILE A 119 11.49 13.13 -5.71
N GLY A 120 10.20 13.06 -5.35
CA GLY A 120 9.55 11.79 -5.02
C GLY A 120 9.59 10.78 -6.17
N ALA A 121 9.32 11.23 -7.40
CA ALA A 121 9.34 10.38 -8.59
C ALA A 121 10.74 9.87 -8.91
N VAL A 122 11.78 10.68 -8.74
CA VAL A 122 13.17 10.27 -8.96
C VAL A 122 13.63 9.32 -7.86
N ILE A 123 13.29 9.58 -6.60
CA ILE A 123 13.64 8.69 -5.48
C ILE A 123 13.17 7.27 -5.77
N VAL A 124 11.89 7.10 -6.12
CA VAL A 124 11.33 5.78 -6.40
C VAL A 124 11.73 5.27 -7.78
N GLY A 125 11.63 6.11 -8.82
CA GLY A 125 11.94 5.71 -10.20
C GLY A 125 13.39 5.31 -10.40
N SER A 126 14.33 5.86 -9.62
CA SER A 126 15.74 5.44 -9.64
C SER A 126 15.94 3.99 -9.19
N LEU A 127 15.02 3.47 -8.36
CA LEU A 127 15.05 2.07 -7.94
C LEU A 127 14.87 1.12 -9.13
N ALA A 128 14.15 1.51 -10.19
CA ALA A 128 13.99 0.66 -11.38
C ALA A 128 15.34 0.32 -12.05
N PHE A 129 16.33 1.21 -11.96
CA PHE A 129 17.68 1.01 -12.51
C PHE A 129 18.60 0.23 -11.57
N ILE A 130 18.28 0.22 -10.28
CA ILE A 130 19.01 -0.52 -9.24
C ILE A 130 18.45 -1.96 -9.12
N SER A 131 17.14 -2.12 -9.35
CA SER A 131 16.36 -3.35 -9.22
C SER A 131 16.23 -4.14 -10.53
N ALA A 132 17.10 -3.92 -11.51
CA ALA A 132 17.14 -4.69 -12.77
C ALA A 132 17.45 -6.20 -12.57
N ASN A 133 17.63 -6.66 -11.33
CA ASN A 133 17.53 -8.07 -10.97
C ASN A 133 16.16 -8.30 -10.32
N GLU A 134 15.27 -8.93 -11.09
CA GLU A 134 13.99 -9.45 -10.60
C GLU A 134 14.24 -10.33 -9.37
N GLY A 135 13.99 -9.79 -8.18
CA GLY A 135 14.17 -10.54 -6.95
C GLY A 135 13.09 -11.61 -6.85
N THR A 136 13.49 -12.88 -7.04
CA THR A 136 12.92 -13.97 -6.25
C THR A 136 12.82 -13.54 -4.79
N ALA A 137 11.81 -14.04 -4.06
CA ALA A 137 11.70 -13.79 -2.62
C ALA A 137 13.09 -13.91 -1.97
N ILE A 138 13.52 -12.89 -1.23
CA ILE A 138 14.85 -12.86 -0.61
C ILE A 138 14.94 -14.06 0.33
N GLN A 139 15.66 -15.09 -0.08
CA GLN A 139 15.79 -16.32 0.71
C GLN A 139 16.92 -16.23 1.74
N ASP A 140 17.82 -15.26 1.57
CA ASP A 140 18.94 -15.04 2.47
C ASP A 140 18.48 -14.49 3.82
N LYS A 141 18.60 -15.33 4.84
CA LYS A 141 18.31 -15.01 6.25
C LYS A 141 19.45 -14.24 6.92
N THR A 142 19.89 -13.15 6.30
CA THR A 142 20.92 -12.27 6.86
C THR A 142 20.29 -11.21 7.76
N LEU A 143 21.05 -10.72 8.75
CA LEU A 143 20.60 -9.63 9.63
C LEU A 143 20.19 -8.38 8.83
N SER A 144 20.91 -8.06 7.74
CA SER A 144 20.58 -6.95 6.85
C SER A 144 19.22 -7.12 6.18
N THR A 145 18.85 -8.34 5.76
CA THR A 145 17.52 -8.62 5.20
C THR A 145 16.43 -8.35 6.23
N TYR A 146 16.58 -8.83 7.46
CA TYR A 146 15.57 -8.58 8.51
C TYR A 146 15.46 -7.11 8.89
N ILE A 147 16.58 -6.38 8.94
CA ILE A 147 16.55 -4.91 9.15
C ILE A 147 15.80 -4.23 8.01
N TRP A 148 16.05 -4.63 6.76
CA TRP A 148 15.35 -4.08 5.60
C TRP A 148 13.86 -4.40 5.60
N LEU A 149 13.47 -5.63 5.98
CA LEU A 149 12.08 -6.05 6.12
C LEU A 149 11.36 -5.26 7.23
N LEU A 150 12.02 -5.07 8.37
CA LEU A 150 11.49 -4.26 9.47
C LEU A 150 11.28 -2.81 9.02
N PHE A 151 12.28 -2.21 8.36
CA PHE A 151 12.19 -0.84 7.85
C PHE A 151 11.12 -0.71 6.75
N SER A 152 10.97 -1.73 5.91
CA SER A 152 9.93 -1.77 4.89
C SER A 152 8.54 -1.84 5.49
N GLY A 153 8.32 -2.67 6.52
CA GLY A 153 7.08 -2.69 7.29
C GLY A 153 6.79 -1.34 7.96
N PHE A 154 7.83 -0.71 8.52
CA PHE A 154 7.74 0.62 9.12
C PHE A 154 7.33 1.68 8.09
N LEU A 155 7.90 1.69 6.89
CA LEU A 155 7.49 2.61 5.83
C LEU A 155 6.10 2.28 5.28
N ALA A 156 5.76 1.00 5.09
CA ALA A 156 4.46 0.57 4.59
C ALA A 156 3.31 0.97 5.53
N SER A 157 3.57 1.11 6.82
CA SER A 157 2.58 1.61 7.79
C SER A 157 2.06 3.02 7.47
N SER A 158 2.84 3.86 6.76
CA SER A 158 2.43 5.20 6.36
C SER A 158 1.15 5.17 5.52
N ALA A 159 0.98 4.13 4.72
CA ALA A 159 -0.16 3.91 3.85
C ALA A 159 -1.42 3.43 4.60
N MET A 160 -1.29 2.89 5.82
CA MET A 160 -2.45 2.60 6.68
C MET A 160 -3.05 3.88 7.29
N VAL A 161 -2.25 4.95 7.38
CA VAL A 161 -2.67 6.24 7.93
C VAL A 161 -3.14 7.20 6.84
N LEU A 162 -2.54 7.17 5.64
CA LEU A 162 -2.93 8.01 4.52
C LEU A 162 -3.98 7.31 3.64
N PRO A 163 -5.23 7.82 3.56
CA PRO A 163 -6.18 7.32 2.57
C PRO A 163 -5.64 7.55 1.15
N GLY A 164 -5.82 6.57 0.27
CA GLY A 164 -5.38 6.63 -1.12
C GLY A 164 -3.93 6.20 -1.41
N ILE A 165 -3.17 5.71 -0.43
CA ILE A 165 -1.88 4.99 -0.66
C ILE A 165 -1.98 3.60 -0.03
N SER A 166 -1.49 2.57 -0.71
CA SER A 166 -1.53 1.17 -0.23
C SER A 166 -0.19 0.74 0.38
N GLY A 167 -0.21 0.01 1.51
CA GLY A 167 0.99 -0.49 2.16
C GLY A 167 1.73 -1.51 1.32
N SER A 168 1.00 -2.36 0.59
CA SER A 168 1.57 -3.31 -0.37
C SER A 168 2.23 -2.62 -1.56
N LEU A 169 1.75 -1.45 -1.98
CA LEU A 169 2.43 -0.64 -2.99
C LEU A 169 3.80 -0.16 -2.48
N ILE A 170 3.89 0.28 -1.22
CA ILE A 170 5.18 0.65 -0.61
C ILE A 170 6.11 -0.56 -0.52
N LEU A 171 5.63 -1.73 -0.09
CA LEU A 171 6.44 -2.96 -0.06
C LEU A 171 6.91 -3.42 -1.45
N LEU A 172 6.07 -3.21 -2.47
CA LEU A 172 6.40 -3.50 -3.87
C LEU A 172 7.52 -2.58 -4.38
N ILE A 173 7.41 -1.28 -4.09
CA ILE A 173 8.44 -0.28 -4.41
C ILE A 173 9.77 -0.62 -3.73
N LEU A 174 9.74 -1.08 -2.48
CA LEU A 174 10.93 -1.46 -1.72
C LEU A 174 11.50 -2.83 -2.12
N GLY A 175 10.88 -3.51 -3.10
CA GLY A 175 11.35 -4.79 -3.64
C GLY A 175 11.17 -5.99 -2.69
N VAL A 176 10.47 -5.82 -1.57
CA VAL A 176 10.29 -6.89 -0.56
C VAL A 176 8.94 -7.57 -0.64
N PHE A 177 8.03 -7.10 -1.49
CA PHE A 177 6.67 -7.63 -1.57
C PHE A 177 6.62 -9.15 -1.75
N LYS A 178 7.36 -9.72 -2.71
CA LYS A 178 7.42 -11.18 -2.91
C LYS A 178 7.93 -11.92 -1.66
N THR A 179 8.95 -11.39 -0.99
CA THR A 179 9.47 -11.94 0.27
C THR A 179 8.42 -11.96 1.37
N VAL A 180 7.65 -10.87 1.51
CA VAL A 180 6.58 -10.78 2.52
C VAL A 180 5.44 -11.74 2.18
N MET A 181 5.00 -11.79 0.92
CA MET A 181 3.93 -12.69 0.49
C MET A 181 4.31 -14.17 0.62
N ALA A 182 5.52 -14.54 0.20
CA ALA A 182 6.05 -15.89 0.39
C ALA A 182 6.19 -16.24 1.87
N GLY A 183 6.60 -15.28 2.70
CA GLY A 183 6.66 -15.44 4.15
C GLY A 183 5.28 -15.70 4.76
N ILE A 184 4.25 -14.96 4.34
CA ILE A 184 2.86 -15.17 4.80
C ILE A 184 2.31 -16.51 4.32
N SER A 185 2.51 -16.84 3.04
CA SER A 185 2.03 -18.08 2.42
C SER A 185 2.65 -19.32 3.06
N ASN A 186 3.97 -19.31 3.23
CA ASN A 186 4.72 -20.42 3.85
C ASN A 186 4.79 -20.35 5.38
N LEU A 187 4.00 -19.47 6.02
CA LEU A 187 3.97 -19.28 7.48
C LEU A 187 5.36 -19.06 8.12
N GLN A 188 6.25 -18.34 7.43
CA GLN A 188 7.57 -17.97 7.93
C GLN A 188 7.44 -16.90 9.01
N LEU A 189 7.31 -17.36 10.26
CA LEU A 189 7.05 -16.50 11.42
C LEU A 189 8.14 -15.43 11.62
N ASP A 190 9.38 -15.72 11.25
CA ASP A 190 10.47 -14.74 11.28
C ASP A 190 10.18 -13.53 10.39
N VAL A 191 9.81 -13.74 9.11
CA VAL A 191 9.44 -12.66 8.20
C VAL A 191 8.18 -11.93 8.68
N ILE A 192 7.14 -12.68 9.04
CA ILE A 192 5.85 -12.12 9.46
C ILE A 192 6.01 -11.26 10.71
N VAL A 193 6.70 -11.76 11.73
CA VAL A 193 6.92 -11.03 12.98
C VAL A 193 7.81 -9.83 12.75
N THR A 194 8.90 -9.95 11.98
CA THR A 194 9.79 -8.82 11.68
C THR A 194 9.06 -7.68 10.97
N VAL A 195 8.30 -7.99 9.92
CA VAL A 195 7.50 -6.99 9.19
C VAL A 195 6.38 -6.45 10.07
N GLY A 196 5.70 -7.32 10.83
CA GLY A 196 4.63 -6.94 11.75
C GLY A 196 5.09 -5.97 12.84
N ILE A 197 6.28 -6.19 13.43
CA ILE A 197 6.90 -5.25 14.38
C ILE A 197 7.18 -3.92 13.68
N GLY A 198 7.73 -3.97 12.46
CA GLY A 198 7.93 -2.78 11.63
C GLY A 198 6.64 -1.99 11.44
N ILE A 199 5.55 -2.66 11.04
CA ILE A 199 4.23 -2.05 10.84
C ILE A 199 3.72 -1.42 12.14
N VAL A 200 3.76 -2.13 13.28
CA VAL A 200 3.25 -1.61 14.55
C VAL A 200 4.02 -0.36 14.99
N LEU A 201 5.36 -0.43 14.99
CA LEU A 201 6.21 0.72 15.31
C LEU A 201 5.99 1.87 14.32
N GLY A 202 5.86 1.52 13.05
CA GLY A 202 5.56 2.43 11.96
C GLY A 202 4.26 3.18 12.20
N VAL A 203 3.15 2.48 12.43
CA VAL A 203 1.84 3.10 12.66
C VAL A 203 1.91 4.07 13.84
N MET A 204 2.60 3.73 14.92
CA MET A 204 2.74 4.61 16.11
C MET A 204 3.50 5.91 15.82
N VAL A 205 4.53 5.85 14.98
CA VAL A 205 5.39 7.01 14.66
C VAL A 205 4.84 7.78 13.46
N MET A 206 4.54 7.08 12.36
CA MET A 206 4.03 7.63 11.11
C MET A 206 2.67 8.27 11.28
N SER A 207 1.78 7.76 12.14
CA SER A 207 0.50 8.44 12.42
C SER A 207 0.70 9.89 12.86
N LYS A 208 1.66 10.15 13.76
CA LYS A 208 1.98 11.50 14.25
C LYS A 208 2.67 12.35 13.18
N ILE A 209 3.67 11.78 12.49
CA ILE A 209 4.43 12.47 11.45
C ILE A 209 3.50 12.90 10.32
N ILE A 210 2.72 11.97 9.79
CA ILE A 210 1.78 12.20 8.70
C ILE A 210 0.71 13.19 9.15
N HIS A 211 0.14 13.03 10.34
CA HIS A 211 -0.85 13.97 10.85
C HIS A 211 -0.28 15.40 10.92
N PHE A 212 0.96 15.57 11.40
CA PHE A 212 1.64 16.86 11.42
C PHE A 212 1.83 17.45 10.00
N PHE A 213 2.35 16.66 9.06
CA PHE A 213 2.59 17.10 7.68
C PHE A 213 1.29 17.39 6.93
N LEU A 214 0.24 16.59 7.12
CA LEU A 214 -1.08 16.87 6.53
C LEU A 214 -1.74 18.11 7.13
N ALA A 215 -1.55 18.38 8.43
CA ALA A 215 -2.12 19.55 9.09
C ALA A 215 -1.40 20.86 8.68
N HIS A 216 -0.08 20.83 8.49
CA HIS A 216 0.72 22.05 8.25
C HIS A 216 1.20 22.22 6.80
N TYR A 217 1.36 21.11 6.06
CA TYR A 217 2.01 21.07 4.74
C TYR A 217 1.23 20.21 3.72
N ARG A 218 -0.10 20.14 3.86
CA ARG A 218 -0.99 19.28 3.05
C ARG A 218 -0.61 19.19 1.57
N ILE A 219 -0.48 20.33 0.89
CA ILE A 219 -0.19 20.40 -0.56
C ILE A 219 1.19 19.78 -0.88
N ALA A 220 2.20 20.08 -0.07
CA ALA A 220 3.55 19.53 -0.27
C ALA A 220 3.59 18.03 0.00
N THR A 221 2.87 17.55 1.01
CA THR A 221 2.74 16.11 1.32
C THR A 221 2.09 15.36 0.16
N PHE A 222 0.97 15.85 -0.37
CA PHE A 222 0.34 15.22 -1.53
C PHE A 222 1.20 15.31 -2.79
N ALA A 223 1.92 16.41 -3.02
CA ALA A 223 2.86 16.51 -4.14
C ALA A 223 3.97 15.46 -4.05
N PHE A 224 4.56 15.27 -2.86
CA PHE A 224 5.59 14.25 -2.62
C PHE A 224 5.06 12.84 -2.84
N VAL A 225 3.92 12.51 -2.23
CA VAL A 225 3.22 11.22 -2.40
C VAL A 225 2.92 10.94 -3.87
N THR A 226 2.36 11.91 -4.59
CA THR A 226 2.06 11.77 -6.02
C THR A 226 3.33 11.48 -6.81
N GLY A 227 4.44 12.14 -6.44
CA GLY A 227 5.77 11.87 -6.96
C GLY A 227 6.19 10.42 -6.76
N LEU A 228 6.14 9.91 -5.53
CA LEU A 228 6.47 8.51 -5.21
C LEU A 228 5.64 7.52 -6.04
N VAL A 229 4.34 7.78 -6.19
CA VAL A 229 3.42 6.94 -6.98
C VAL A 229 3.76 6.99 -8.47
N ILE A 230 4.06 8.16 -9.03
CA ILE A 230 4.53 8.28 -10.43
C ILE A 230 5.84 7.52 -10.63
N GLY A 231 6.81 7.68 -9.72
CA GLY A 231 8.08 6.95 -9.77
C GLY A 231 7.89 5.43 -9.75
N SER A 232 6.88 4.95 -9.00
CA SER A 232 6.58 3.52 -8.91
C SER A 232 6.13 2.89 -10.22
N LEU A 233 5.57 3.67 -11.16
CA LEU A 233 5.21 3.17 -12.50
C LEU A 233 6.45 2.64 -13.24
N ALA A 234 7.61 3.27 -13.07
CA ALA A 234 8.86 2.81 -13.66
C ALA A 234 9.37 1.52 -13.02
N VAL A 235 9.17 1.36 -11.70
CA VAL A 235 9.60 0.18 -10.94
C VAL A 235 8.71 -1.04 -11.24
N VAL A 236 7.40 -0.82 -11.36
CA VAL A 236 6.43 -1.90 -11.55
C VAL A 236 6.35 -2.35 -13.02
N PHE A 237 6.76 -1.52 -13.97
CA PHE A 237 6.67 -1.83 -15.39
C PHE A 237 7.57 -3.02 -15.78
N PRO A 238 7.01 -4.18 -16.15
CA PRO A 238 7.79 -5.40 -16.34
C PRO A 238 8.33 -5.57 -17.77
N GLY A 239 8.33 -4.48 -18.54
CA GLY A 239 8.54 -4.54 -19.98
C GLY A 239 7.35 -5.16 -20.74
N TRP A 240 7.47 -5.17 -22.07
CA TRP A 240 6.42 -5.71 -22.92
C TRP A 240 6.42 -7.25 -22.91
N PRO A 241 5.23 -7.89 -22.90
CA PRO A 241 5.11 -9.31 -23.17
C PRO A 241 5.63 -9.70 -24.56
N ALA A 242 6.26 -10.87 -24.68
CA ALA A 242 6.82 -11.35 -25.94
C ALA A 242 5.77 -12.02 -26.87
N THR A 243 4.61 -12.40 -26.33
CA THR A 243 3.59 -13.17 -27.05
C THR A 243 2.28 -12.38 -27.12
N ASN A 244 1.64 -12.36 -28.30
CA ASN A 244 0.39 -11.61 -28.53
C ASN A 244 -0.74 -11.96 -27.57
N SER A 245 -0.88 -13.25 -27.19
CA SER A 245 -1.87 -13.68 -26.19
C SER A 245 -1.60 -13.06 -24.83
N LEU A 246 -0.34 -13.00 -24.41
CA LEU A 246 0.08 -12.44 -23.14
C LEU A 246 0.00 -10.91 -23.15
N VAL A 247 0.24 -10.26 -24.29
CA VAL A 247 -0.06 -8.83 -24.50
C VAL A 247 -1.54 -8.57 -24.29
N LEU A 248 -2.42 -9.34 -24.93
CA LEU A 248 -3.87 -9.17 -24.80
C LEU A 248 -4.32 -9.31 -23.34
N VAL A 249 -3.85 -10.36 -22.66
CA VAL A 249 -4.16 -10.58 -21.23
C VAL A 249 -3.63 -9.42 -20.38
N SER A 250 -2.38 -8.97 -20.59
CA SER A 250 -1.81 -7.83 -19.87
C SER A 250 -2.57 -6.51 -20.11
N VAL A 251 -3.05 -6.26 -21.33
CA VAL A 251 -3.87 -5.08 -21.63
C VAL A 251 -5.22 -5.18 -20.94
N VAL A 252 -5.85 -6.35 -20.95
CA VAL A 252 -7.12 -6.59 -20.25
C VAL A 252 -6.94 -6.40 -18.75
N THR A 253 -5.91 -6.99 -18.15
CA THR A 253 -5.66 -6.85 -16.71
C THR A 253 -5.29 -5.41 -16.33
N PHE A 254 -4.54 -4.69 -17.17
CA PHE A 254 -4.31 -3.26 -16.98
C PHE A 254 -5.62 -2.46 -17.00
N ALA A 255 -6.50 -2.71 -17.98
CA ALA A 255 -7.80 -2.06 -18.05
C ALA A 255 -8.67 -2.41 -16.84
N LEU A 256 -8.65 -3.66 -16.37
CA LEU A 256 -9.33 -4.07 -15.14
C LEU A 256 -8.78 -3.35 -13.91
N GLY A 257 -7.45 -3.21 -13.79
CA GLY A 257 -6.82 -2.46 -12.71
C GLY A 257 -7.21 -0.99 -12.73
N LEU A 258 -7.17 -0.36 -13.90
CA LEU A 258 -7.57 1.04 -14.08
C LEU A 258 -9.06 1.24 -13.77
N THR A 259 -9.91 0.31 -14.19
CA THR A 259 -11.36 0.34 -13.89
C THR A 259 -11.61 0.14 -12.40
N ALA A 260 -10.91 -0.79 -11.75
CA ALA A 260 -11.01 -1.00 -10.31
C ALA A 260 -10.61 0.26 -9.54
N ALA A 261 -9.50 0.90 -9.89
CA ALA A 261 -9.09 2.18 -9.30
C ALA A 261 -10.10 3.31 -9.57
N TYR A 262 -10.68 3.38 -10.77
CA TYR A 262 -11.71 4.37 -11.09
C TYR A 262 -12.97 4.17 -10.26
N ILE A 263 -13.46 2.93 -10.14
CA ILE A 263 -14.63 2.59 -9.33
C ILE A 263 -14.36 2.95 -7.87
N LEU A 264 -13.22 2.50 -7.32
CA LEU A 264 -12.82 2.81 -5.95
C LEU A 264 -12.73 4.32 -5.71
N GLY A 265 -12.10 5.05 -6.62
CA GLY A 265 -11.96 6.51 -6.53
C GLY A 265 -13.27 7.27 -6.76
N LYS A 266 -14.27 6.69 -7.43
CA LYS A 266 -15.61 7.28 -7.58
C LYS A 266 -16.45 7.07 -6.32
N ILE A 267 -16.41 5.87 -5.73
CA ILE A 267 -17.10 5.60 -4.47
C ILE A 267 -16.53 6.49 -3.34
N GLU A 268 -15.24 6.85 -3.43
CA GLU A 268 -14.58 7.79 -2.51
C GLU A 268 -14.95 9.28 -2.76
N TYR A 269 -15.63 9.63 -3.86
CA TYR A 269 -15.84 11.02 -4.32
C TYR A 269 -17.31 11.47 -4.39
N GLU A 270 -18.28 10.61 -4.07
CA GLU A 270 -19.67 11.06 -3.87
C GLU A 270 -19.87 11.53 -2.42
N ASP A 271 -19.39 12.75 -2.15
CA ASP A 271 -19.89 13.72 -1.16
C ASP A 271 -19.72 15.15 -1.72
#